data_AF-A0A9X1F696-F1
#
_entry.id   AF-A0A9X1F696-F1
#
_cell.length_a   1.000
_cell.length_b   1.000
_cell.length_c   1.000
_cell.angle_alpha   90.00
_cell.angle_beta   90.00
_cell.angle_gamma   90.00
#
_symmetry.space_group_name_H-M   'P 1'
#
loop_
_entity.id
_entity.type
_entity.pdbx_description
1 polymer ?
#
loop_
_entity_poly.entity_id
_entity_poly.type
_entity_poly.pdbx_seq_one_letter_code
_entity_poly.pdbx_strand_id
1 'polypeptide(L)'
;MELNNNQKQLLIYAKSKVRKLQVFYLHLVLYTIILGLLLYNLYVIEEGEYKIAIIWLNLSTIATWSIFIAIHAWSVFKGRLLFKKSWEDRKIKEFIKVEATEKKLWE
;
A
#
# COMPACT_ATOMS: atom_id res chain seq x y z
N MET A 1 -22.07 -18.91 15.82
CA MET A 1 -22.65 -18.58 14.51
C MET A 1 -21.72 -19.01 13.40
N GLU A 2 -22.17 -19.89 12.52
CA GLU A 2 -21.43 -20.22 11.31
C GLU A 2 -21.64 -19.14 10.25
N LEU A 3 -20.55 -18.59 9.72
CA LEU A 3 -20.60 -17.60 8.63
C LEU A 3 -21.18 -18.24 7.36
N ASN A 4 -22.18 -17.60 6.77
CA ASN A 4 -22.69 -17.91 5.43
C ASN A 4 -21.54 -17.89 4.40
N ASN A 5 -21.57 -18.77 3.40
CA ASN A 5 -20.59 -18.81 2.30
C ASN A 5 -20.31 -17.44 1.66
N ASN A 6 -21.32 -16.58 1.47
CA ASN A 6 -21.16 -15.22 0.98
C ASN A 6 -20.38 -14.31 1.93
N GLN A 7 -20.59 -14.45 3.25
CA GLN A 7 -19.85 -13.71 4.25
C GLN A 7 -18.39 -14.16 4.32
N LYS A 8 -18.12 -15.47 4.19
CA LYS A 8 -16.75 -16.00 4.09
C LYS A 8 -16.01 -15.43 2.87
N GLN A 9 -16.67 -15.41 1.70
CA GLN A 9 -16.11 -14.84 0.46
C GLN A 9 -15.79 -13.34 0.62
N LEU A 10 -16.69 -12.55 1.22
CA LEU A 10 -16.48 -11.13 1.51
C LEU A 10 -15.32 -10.89 2.47
N LEU A 11 -15.20 -11.70 3.53
CA LEU A 11 -14.10 -11.61 4.50
C LEU A 11 -12.75 -11.94 3.86
N ILE A 12 -12.69 -12.97 3.00
CA ILE A 12 -11.48 -13.34 2.26
C ILE A 12 -11.07 -12.20 1.33
N TYR A 13 -12.02 -11.62 0.60
CA TYR A 13 -11.78 -10.48 -0.27
C TYR A 13 -11.24 -9.27 0.51
N ALA A 14 -11.88 -8.91 1.63
CA ALA A 14 -11.45 -7.82 2.49
C ALA A 14 -10.04 -8.04 3.06
N LYS A 15 -9.75 -9.24 3.59
CA LYS A 15 -8.41 -9.61 4.07
C LYS A 15 -7.36 -9.51 2.96
N SER A 16 -7.69 -9.94 1.75
CA SER A 16 -6.77 -9.87 0.60
C SER A 16 -6.42 -8.42 0.24
N LYS A 17 -7.39 -7.49 0.32
CA LYS A 17 -7.15 -6.06 0.10
C LYS A 17 -6.25 -5.46 1.17
N VAL A 18 -6.49 -5.77 2.44
CA VAL A 18 -5.65 -5.28 3.55
C VAL A 18 -4.22 -5.79 3.40
N ARG A 19 -4.04 -7.08 3.10
CA ARG A 19 -2.72 -7.68 2.88
C ARG A 19 -1.95 -6.99 1.75
N LYS A 20 -2.59 -6.73 0.61
CA LYS A 20 -1.96 -5.99 -0.51
C LYS A 20 -1.50 -4.60 -0.10
N LEU A 21 -2.29 -3.92 0.75
CA LEU A 21 -1.94 -2.60 1.26
C LEU A 21 -0.75 -2.65 2.23
N GLN A 22 -0.72 -3.64 3.13
CA GLN A 22 0.39 -3.83 4.07
C GLN A 22 1.70 -4.08 3.32
N VAL A 23 1.66 -4.95 2.30
CA VAL A 23 2.83 -5.23 1.46
C VAL A 23 3.29 -3.97 0.72
N PHE A 24 2.36 -3.19 0.16
CA PHE A 24 2.68 -1.92 -0.48
C PHE A 24 3.40 -0.95 0.46
N TYR A 25 2.88 -0.74 1.68
CA TYR A 25 3.50 0.15 2.65
C TYR A 25 4.89 -0.31 3.07
N LEU A 26 5.10 -1.62 3.24
CA LEU A 26 6.42 -2.16 3.54
C LEU A 26 7.42 -1.87 2.40
N HIS A 27 7.01 -2.05 1.15
CA HIS A 27 7.85 -1.71 -0.01
C HIS A 27 8.12 -0.20 -0.10
N LEU A 28 7.11 0.64 0.17
CA LEU A 28 7.25 2.09 0.17
C LEU A 28 8.24 2.57 1.24
N VAL A 29 8.16 2.02 2.45
CA VAL A 29 9.09 2.35 3.55
C VAL A 29 10.50 1.92 3.19
N LEU A 30 10.69 0.68 2.74
CA LEU A 30 12.01 0.19 2.35
C LEU A 30 12.62 1.03 1.22
N TYR A 31 11.83 1.37 0.21
CA TYR A 31 12.26 2.26 -0.86
C TYR A 31 12.63 3.65 -0.34
N THR A 32 11.86 4.22 0.59
CA THR A 32 12.16 5.55 1.16
C THR A 32 13.50 5.53 1.90
N ILE A 33 13.80 4.45 2.62
CA ILE A 33 15.10 4.26 3.29
C ILE A 33 16.23 4.16 2.25
N ILE A 34 16.06 3.32 1.23
CA ILE A 34 17.06 3.15 0.16
C ILE A 34 17.27 4.48 -0.60
N LEU A 35 16.20 5.21 -0.88
CA LEU A 35 16.27 6.53 -1.52
C LEU A 35 17.08 7.51 -0.66
N GLY A 36 16.84 7.54 0.65
CA GLY A 36 17.64 8.34 1.58
C GLY A 36 19.12 7.98 1.56
N LEU A 37 19.44 6.68 1.54
CA LEU A 37 20.82 6.19 1.45
C LEU A 37 21.49 6.55 0.11
N LEU A 38 20.77 6.44 -1.01
CA LEU A 38 21.28 6.83 -2.33
C LEU A 38 21.52 8.34 -2.42
N LEU A 39 20.62 9.15 -1.88
CA LEU A 39 20.79 10.60 -1.81
C LEU A 39 21.96 10.99 -0.91
N TYR A 40 22.12 10.32 0.22
CA TYR A 40 23.28 10.52 1.10
C TYR A 40 24.59 10.12 0.40
N ASN A 41 24.59 9.00 -0.34
CA ASN A 41 25.75 8.59 -1.13
C ASN A 41 26.14 9.65 -2.17
N LEU A 42 25.16 10.30 -2.83
CA LEU A 42 25.42 11.41 -3.75
C LEU A 42 26.00 12.65 -3.05
N TYR A 43 25.65 12.89 -1.79
CA TYR A 43 26.17 14.03 -1.01
C TYR A 43 27.62 13.83 -0.55
N VAL A 44 27.99 12.60 -0.16
CA VAL A 44 29.31 12.28 0.40
C VAL A 44 30.32 11.90 -0.69
N ILE A 45 29.89 11.75 -1.95
CA ILE A 45 30.79 11.29 -3.01
C ILE A 45 31.92 12.30 -3.27
N GLU A 46 33.16 11.84 -3.06
CA GLU A 46 34.35 12.63 -3.32
C GLU A 46 34.68 12.66 -4.82
N GLU A 47 35.53 13.60 -5.23
CA GLU A 47 35.94 13.72 -6.62
C GLU A 47 36.85 12.55 -7.03
N GLY A 48 36.48 11.87 -8.12
CA GLY A 48 37.23 10.74 -8.66
C GLY A 48 36.71 10.32 -10.03
N GLU A 49 37.50 9.53 -10.75
CA GLU A 49 37.20 9.15 -12.15
C GLU A 49 35.84 8.45 -12.32
N TYR A 50 35.37 7.77 -11.27
CA TYR A 50 34.10 7.02 -11.29
C TYR A 50 32.88 7.82 -10.81
N LYS A 51 33.05 9.08 -10.36
CA LYS A 51 31.97 9.91 -9.81
C LYS A 51 30.77 10.03 -10.76
N ILE A 52 31.02 10.32 -12.03
CA ILE A 52 29.97 10.47 -13.04
C ILE A 52 29.20 9.17 -13.25
N ALA A 53 29.90 8.04 -13.31
CA ALA A 53 29.28 6.73 -13.47
C ALA A 53 28.41 6.35 -12.27
N ILE A 54 28.87 6.62 -11.04
CA ILE A 54 28.12 6.35 -9.81
C ILE A 54 26.88 7.25 -9.71
N ILE A 55 27.01 8.54 -10.05
CA ILE A 55 25.87 9.47 -10.09
C ILE A 55 24.82 8.98 -11.10
N TRP A 56 25.24 8.60 -12.31
CA TRP A 56 24.34 8.07 -13.34
C TRP A 56 23.63 6.79 -12.89
N LEU A 57 24.36 5.86 -12.27
CA LEU A 57 23.79 4.63 -11.74
C LEU A 57 22.76 4.91 -10.64
N ASN A 58 23.09 5.81 -9.70
CA ASN A 58 22.19 6.20 -8.61
C ASN A 58 20.91 6.86 -9.16
N LEU A 59 21.05 7.81 -10.08
CA LEU A 59 19.90 8.49 -10.70
C LEU A 59 19.02 7.54 -11.51
N SER A 60 19.62 6.66 -12.32
CA SER A 60 18.90 5.65 -13.09
C SER A 60 18.15 4.68 -12.18
N THR A 61 18.79 4.25 -11.09
CA THR A 61 18.16 3.42 -10.06
C THR A 61 16.98 4.14 -9.43
N ILE A 62 17.14 5.39 -8.98
CA ILE A 62 16.05 6.18 -8.40
C ILE A 62 14.90 6.34 -9.38
N ALA A 63 15.17 6.67 -10.64
CA ALA A 63 14.15 6.86 -11.67
C ALA A 63 13.36 5.57 -11.93
N THR A 64 14.07 4.45 -12.13
CA THR A 64 13.46 3.13 -12.39
C THR A 64 12.58 2.68 -11.23
N TRP A 65 13.08 2.79 -10.00
CA TRP A 65 12.33 2.40 -8.81
C TRP A 65 11.16 3.34 -8.50
N SER A 66 11.29 4.64 -8.81
CA SER A 66 10.17 5.60 -8.73
C SER A 66 9.01 5.17 -9.63
N ILE A 67 9.31 4.78 -10.87
CA ILE A 67 8.31 4.31 -11.84
C ILE A 67 7.66 3.02 -11.35
N PHE A 68 8.47 2.07 -10.86
CA PHE A 68 7.97 0.80 -10.32
C PHE A 68 6.97 1.01 -9.17
N ILE A 69 7.28 1.91 -8.23
CA ILE A 69 6.38 2.24 -7.12
C ILE A 69 5.13 2.97 -7.59
N ALA A 70 5.23 3.88 -8.55
CA ALA A 70 4.06 4.54 -9.11
C ALA A 70 3.07 3.53 -9.72
N ILE A 71 3.58 2.55 -10.46
CA ILE A 71 2.78 1.45 -11.03
C ILE A 71 2.19 0.57 -9.91
N HIS A 72 2.98 0.23 -8.90
CA HIS A 72 2.51 -0.58 -7.77
C HIS A 72 1.43 0.15 -6.95
N ALA A 73 1.61 1.44 -6.70
CA ALA A 73 0.63 2.31 -6.07
C ALA A 73 -0.66 2.35 -6.89
N TRP A 74 -0.56 2.53 -8.21
CA TRP A 74 -1.73 2.49 -9.07
C TRP A 74 -2.48 1.15 -8.95
N SER A 75 -1.78 0.01 -8.98
CA SER A 75 -2.39 -1.32 -8.83
C SER A 75 -3.12 -1.50 -7.50
N VAL A 76 -2.52 -1.00 -6.40
CA VAL A 76 -3.06 -1.13 -5.04
C VAL A 76 -4.20 -0.14 -4.77
N PHE A 77 -4.10 1.09 -5.28
CA PHE A 77 -5.05 2.17 -5.01
C PHE A 77 -6.13 2.35 -6.08
N LYS A 78 -6.03 1.74 -7.27
CA LYS A 78 -7.09 1.80 -8.30
C LYS A 78 -8.45 1.37 -7.74
N GLY A 79 -8.48 0.36 -6.87
CA GLY A 79 -9.69 -0.11 -6.19
C GLY A 79 -10.14 0.73 -4.97
N ARG A 80 -9.43 1.81 -4.61
CA ARG A 80 -9.75 2.73 -3.50
C ARG A 80 -10.05 4.14 -4.00
N LEU A 81 -9.33 4.63 -5.01
CA LEU A 81 -9.62 5.89 -5.71
C LEU A 81 -10.97 5.85 -6.42
N LEU A 82 -11.36 4.68 -6.96
CA LEU A 82 -12.67 4.51 -7.62
C LEU A 82 -13.82 4.32 -6.61
N PHE A 83 -13.55 3.82 -5.41
CA PHE A 83 -14.56 3.63 -4.36
C PHE A 83 -14.56 4.87 -3.47
N LYS A 84 -15.40 5.85 -3.83
CA LYS A 84 -15.62 7.11 -3.08
C LYS A 84 -15.75 6.82 -1.58
N LYS A 85 -15.11 7.63 -0.72
CA LYS A 85 -15.16 7.55 0.77
C LYS A 85 -16.58 7.32 1.32
N SER A 86 -17.60 7.86 0.64
CA SER A 86 -19.02 7.66 0.99
C SER A 86 -19.50 6.21 0.92
N TRP A 87 -18.92 5.38 0.04
CA TRP A 87 -19.25 3.96 -0.04
C TRP A 87 -18.62 3.17 1.12
N GLU A 88 -17.36 3.47 1.48
CA GLU A 88 -16.70 2.87 2.65
C GLU A 88 -17.42 3.25 3.95
N ASP A 89 -17.73 4.55 4.16
CA ASP A 89 -18.46 5.02 5.35
C ASP A 89 -19.84 4.36 5.48
N ARG A 90 -20.53 4.17 4.34
CA ARG A 90 -21.82 3.47 4.32
C ARG A 90 -21.66 2.01 4.73
N LYS A 91 -20.64 1.31 4.22
CA LYS A 91 -20.40 -0.10 4.55
C LYS A 91 -19.96 -0.30 6.00
N ILE A 92 -19.14 0.60 6.55
CA ILE A 92 -18.77 0.57 7.97
C ILE A 92 -20.01 0.74 8.86
N LYS A 93 -20.88 1.71 8.56
CA LYS A 93 -22.15 1.90 9.26
C LYS A 93 -23.07 0.68 9.17
N GLU A 94 -23.07 0.01 8.02
CA GLU A 94 -23.85 -1.21 7.81
C GLU A 94 -23.34 -2.35 8.69
N PHE A 95 -22.02 -2.58 8.76
CA PHE A 95 -21.43 -3.59 9.63
C PHE A 95 -21.70 -3.32 11.12
N ILE A 96 -21.52 -2.08 11.59
CA ILE A 96 -21.81 -1.70 12.99
C ILE A 96 -23.29 -1.93 13.33
N LYS A 97 -24.21 -1.63 12.40
CA LYS A 97 -25.64 -1.88 12.60
C LYS A 97 -25.98 -3.37 12.63
N VAL A 98 -25.39 -4.18 11.76
CA VAL A 98 -25.59 -5.63 11.75
C VAL A 98 -25.15 -6.23 13.08
N GLU A 99 -23.96 -5.86 13.57
CA GLU A 99 -23.42 -6.34 14.85
C GLU A 99 -24.30 -5.90 16.05
N ALA A 100 -24.76 -4.65 16.05
CA ALA A 100 -25.67 -4.15 17.08
C ALA A 100 -27.07 -4.81 17.05
N THR A 101 -27.56 -5.18 15.87
CA THR A 101 -28.86 -5.86 15.69
C THR A 101 -28.76 -7.31 16.11
N GLU A 102 -27.64 -7.96 15.78
CA GLU A 102 -27.35 -9.33 16.18
C GLU A 102 -27.24 -9.42 17.71
N LYS A 103 -26.52 -8.50 18.37
CA LYS A 103 -26.42 -8.47 19.83
C LYS A 103 -27.78 -8.34 20.54
N LYS A 104 -28.73 -7.61 19.93
CA LYS A 104 -30.11 -7.44 20.42
C LYS A 104 -31.02 -8.66 20.22
N LEU A 105 -30.62 -9.61 19.38
CA LEU A 105 -31.38 -10.85 19.14
C LEU A 105 -30.98 -11.98 20.10
N TRP A 106 -29.86 -11.82 20.83
CA TRP A 106 -29.34 -12.79 21.80
C TRP A 106 -29.54 -12.34 23.26
N GLU A 107 -30.20 -11.21 23.49
CA GLU A 107 -30.70 -10.71 24.78
C GLU A 107 -32.23 -10.84 24.84
#